data_AF-A0AAD5A3Y6-F1
#
_entry.id   AF-A0AAD5A3Y6-F1
#
_cell.length_a   1.000
_cell.length_b   1.000
_cell.length_c   1.000
_cell.angle_alpha   90.00
_cell.angle_beta   90.00
_cell.angle_gamma   90.00
#
_symmetry.space_group_name_H-M   'P 1'
#
loop_
_entity.id
_entity.type
_entity.pdbx_description
1 polymer ?
#
loop_
_entity_poly.entity_id
_entity_poly.type
_entity_poly.pdbx_seq_one_letter_code
_entity_poly.pdbx_strand_id
1 'polypeptide(L)'
;QFEKEEQVHSIDIGNEGSAFIEVLAGHSTSIKDQDFEVLLVTSSFMSPSESRGNSNLNRVRFFSPHQLVKSTSQEKWDRVKIICTQPYNKVLPHTHAHTHTHT
;
A
#
# COMPACT_ATOMS: atom_id res chain seq x y z
N GLN A 1 -8.46 -6.76 6.35
CA GLN A 1 -9.52 -6.21 7.22
C GLN A 1 -9.09 -6.52 8.65
N PHE A 2 -9.17 -5.53 9.52
CA PHE A 2 -8.80 -5.66 10.93
C PHE A 2 -9.93 -6.29 11.74
N GLU A 3 -9.61 -6.91 12.87
CA GLU A 3 -10.62 -7.45 13.80
C GLU A 3 -11.40 -6.35 14.52
N LYS A 4 -10.78 -5.17 14.68
CA LYS A 4 -11.38 -3.97 15.28
C LYS A 4 -10.78 -2.71 14.64
N GLU A 5 -11.40 -1.56 14.86
CA GLU A 5 -10.85 -0.28 14.42
C GLU A 5 -9.55 0.04 15.19
N GLU A 6 -8.45 0.16 14.46
CA GLU A 6 -7.12 0.40 15.02
C GLU A 6 -6.44 1.60 14.36
N GLN A 7 -5.59 2.28 15.12
CA GLN A 7 -4.77 3.37 14.60
C GLN A 7 -3.53 2.78 13.94
N VAL A 8 -3.23 3.16 12.69
CA VAL A 8 -2.06 2.61 12.00
C VAL A 8 -0.82 3.43 12.36
N HIS A 9 0.10 2.84 13.12
CA HIS A 9 1.35 3.49 13.51
C HIS A 9 2.40 3.40 12.40
N SER A 10 2.63 2.20 11.86
CA SER A 10 3.60 1.97 10.79
C SER A 10 3.14 0.87 9.84
N ILE A 11 3.72 0.83 8.64
CA ILE A 11 3.34 -0.14 7.62
C ILE A 11 4.60 -0.75 7.02
N ASP A 12 4.67 -2.08 7.04
CA ASP A 12 5.57 -2.87 6.22
C ASP A 12 4.87 -3.28 4.93
N ILE A 13 5.53 -3.07 3.80
CA ILE A 13 4.99 -3.45 2.48
C ILE A 13 6.02 -4.32 1.78
N GLY A 14 5.65 -5.57 1.53
CA GLY A 14 6.35 -6.48 0.63
C GLY A 14 5.79 -6.33 -0.78
N ASN A 15 6.64 -5.85 -1.70
CA ASN A 15 6.31 -5.83 -3.11
C ASN A 15 6.40 -7.23 -3.71
N GLU A 16 5.58 -7.53 -4.71
CA GLU A 16 5.68 -8.72 -5.56
C GLU A 16 5.45 -8.31 -7.02
N GLY A 17 6.36 -7.47 -7.53
CA GLY A 17 6.40 -7.04 -8.93
C GLY A 17 5.62 -5.77 -9.29
N SER A 18 5.13 -5.01 -8.31
CA SER A 18 4.49 -3.70 -8.52
C SER A 18 5.53 -2.58 -8.63
N ALA A 19 5.35 -1.63 -9.53
CA ALA A 19 6.23 -0.46 -9.63
C ALA A 19 5.91 0.57 -8.56
N PHE A 20 4.61 0.77 -8.32
CA PHE A 20 4.08 1.69 -7.34
C PHE A 20 3.05 0.98 -6.46
N ILE A 21 3.08 1.30 -5.17
CA ILE A 21 2.09 0.83 -4.21
C ILE A 21 1.57 2.05 -3.44
N GLU A 22 0.26 2.14 -3.30
CA GLU A 22 -0.46 3.11 -2.48
C GLU A 22 -1.32 2.37 -1.47
N VAL A 23 -1.47 2.95 -0.27
CA VAL A 23 -2.32 2.38 0.78
C VAL A 23 -3.36 3.39 1.19
N LEU A 24 -4.61 2.98 1.14
CA LEU A 24 -5.74 3.75 1.62
C LEU A 24 -6.38 3.05 2.82
N ALA A 25 -6.92 3.85 3.73
CA ALA A 25 -7.65 3.40 4.90
C ALA A 25 -9.11 3.81 4.80
N GLY A 26 -10.00 3.01 5.37
CA GLY A 26 -11.43 3.27 5.38
C GLY A 26 -12.11 2.47 6.47
N HIS A 27 -13.42 2.67 6.60
CA HIS A 27 -14.25 1.90 7.51
C HIS A 27 -14.90 0.71 6.79
N SER A 28 -15.45 -0.25 7.52
CA SER A 28 -16.23 -1.36 6.96
C SER A 28 -17.49 -0.86 6.27
N THR A 29 -17.98 0.32 6.68
CA THR A 29 -19.05 1.07 6.03
C THR A 29 -18.61 1.79 4.75
N SER A 30 -17.31 1.90 4.47
CA SER A 30 -16.79 2.46 3.21
C SER A 30 -17.08 1.48 2.08
N ILE A 31 -18.05 1.84 1.21
CA ILE A 31 -18.49 1.01 0.08
C ILE A 31 -17.89 1.55 -1.22
N LYS A 32 -17.66 2.86 -1.32
CA LYS A 32 -17.10 3.49 -2.52
C LYS A 32 -15.63 3.80 -2.33
N ASP A 33 -14.91 3.84 -3.44
CA ASP A 33 -13.49 4.23 -3.45
C ASP A 33 -13.22 5.63 -2.91
N GLN A 34 -14.22 6.52 -2.98
CA GLN A 34 -14.16 7.89 -2.45
C GLN A 34 -14.24 7.96 -0.92
N ASP A 35 -14.73 6.89 -0.29
CA ASP A 35 -14.87 6.79 1.17
C ASP A 35 -13.57 6.26 1.82
N PHE A 36 -12.51 6.06 1.02
CA PHE A 36 -11.20 5.67 1.48
C PHE A 36 -10.26 6.88 1.45
N GLU A 37 -9.50 7.05 2.52
CA GLU A 37 -8.51 8.10 2.65
C GLU A 37 -7.10 7.57 2.42
N VAL A 38 -6.23 8.39 1.84
CA VAL A 38 -4.84 8.01 1.56
C VAL A 38 -4.06 7.95 2.89
N LEU A 39 -3.65 6.75 3.28
CA LEU A 39 -2.81 6.54 4.47
C LEU A 39 -1.32 6.58 4.13
N LEU A 40 -0.95 5.98 2.99
CA LEU A 40 0.38 6.05 2.40
C LEU A 40 0.25 6.48 0.94
N VAL A 41 0.83 7.64 0.62
CA VAL A 41 0.92 8.14 -0.75
C VAL A 41 1.65 7.15 -1.66
N THR A 42 1.33 7.21 -2.95
CA THR A 42 1.94 6.36 -3.98
C THR A 42 3.47 6.32 -3.85
N SER A 43 3.97 5.16 -3.46
CA SER A 43 5.38 4.93 -3.17
C SER A 43 5.98 4.02 -4.23
N SER A 44 7.16 4.38 -4.75
CA SER A 44 7.86 3.57 -5.75
C SER A 44 8.59 2.39 -5.09
N PHE A 45 8.38 1.18 -5.61
CA PHE A 45 9.08 -0.03 -5.20
C PHE A 45 10.03 -0.54 -6.28
N MET A 46 9.75 -0.22 -7.55
CA MET A 46 10.60 -0.57 -8.68
C MET A 46 10.77 0.63 -9.60
N SER A 47 11.99 0.79 -10.12
CA SER A 47 12.25 1.67 -11.25
C SER A 47 11.67 1.07 -12.54
N PRO A 48 11.52 1.87 -13.61
CA PRO A 48 11.09 1.36 -14.92
C PRO A 48 12.01 0.26 -15.47
N SER A 49 13.32 0.37 -15.21
CA SER A 49 14.31 -0.62 -15.65
C SER A 49 14.16 -1.94 -14.90
N GLU A 50 13.99 -1.89 -13.57
CA GLU A 50 13.75 -3.08 -12.75
C GLU A 50 12.43 -3.75 -13.13
N SER A 51 11.40 -2.96 -13.41
CA SER A 51 10.07 -3.44 -13.80
C SER A 51 10.09 -4.20 -15.13
N ARG A 52 10.80 -3.68 -16.15
CA ARG A 52 10.96 -4.37 -17.44
C ARG A 52 11.88 -5.58 -17.35
N GLY A 53 12.90 -5.51 -16.50
CA GLY A 53 13.89 -6.57 -16.31
C GLY A 53 13.47 -7.68 -15.35
N ASN A 54 12.29 -7.60 -14.73
CA ASN A 54 11.81 -8.52 -13.70
C ASN A 54 12.82 -8.74 -12.55
N SER A 55 13.58 -7.70 -12.19
CA SER A 55 14.57 -7.75 -11.11
C SER A 55 14.04 -7.06 -9.85
N ASN A 56 14.42 -7.52 -8.66
CA ASN A 56 14.01 -6.93 -7.38
C ASN A 56 12.48 -6.91 -7.14
N LEU A 57 11.77 -7.94 -7.60
CA LEU A 57 10.32 -8.06 -7.46
C LEU A 57 9.86 -8.07 -5.99
N ASN A 58 10.67 -8.65 -5.10
CA ASN A 58 10.34 -8.94 -3.70
C ASN A 58 10.83 -7.87 -2.70
N ARG A 59 10.95 -6.62 -3.13
CA ARG A 59 11.46 -5.54 -2.28
C ARG A 59 10.48 -5.24 -1.14
N VAL A 60 10.95 -5.37 0.09
CA VAL A 60 10.20 -4.93 1.28
C VAL A 60 10.61 -3.52 1.66
N ARG A 61 9.64 -2.67 2.02
CA ARG A 61 9.88 -1.34 2.57
C ARG A 61 9.07 -1.12 3.83
N PHE A 62 9.72 -0.58 4.85
CA PHE A 62 9.09 -0.10 6.06
C PHE A 62 8.76 1.39 5.93
N PHE A 63 7.55 1.76 6.34
CA PHE A 63 7.06 3.13 6.40
C PHE A 63 6.78 3.49 7.86
N SER A 64 7.60 4.41 8.37
CA SER A 64 7.46 4.98 9.70
C SER A 64 6.24 5.92 9.79
N PRO A 65 5.75 6.25 11.00
CA PRO A 65 4.61 7.16 11.18
C PRO A 65 4.80 8.52 10.50
N HIS A 66 6.06 8.98 10.36
CA HIS A 66 6.40 10.24 9.70
C HIS A 66 6.22 10.22 8.19
N GLN A 67 6.16 9.03 7.57
CA GLN A 67 5.95 8.83 6.14
C GLN A 67 4.49 8.56 5.81
N LEU A 68 3.65 8.33 6.82
CA LEU A 68 2.20 8.21 6.68
C LEU A 68 1.54 9.58 6.67
N VAL A 69 0.38 9.67 6.05
CA VAL A 69 -0.44 10.90 6.04
C VAL A 69 -0.96 11.13 7.45
N LYS A 70 -0.51 12.22 8.09
CA LYS A 70 -0.80 12.50 9.50
C LYS A 70 -2.29 12.61 9.84
N SER A 71 -3.11 13.17 8.95
CA SER A 71 -4.56 13.27 9.20
C SER A 71 -5.17 11.88 9.31
N THR A 72 -4.89 11.04 8.32
CA THR A 72 -5.44 9.69 8.22
C THR A 72 -4.81 8.73 9.25
N SER A 73 -3.50 8.81 9.52
CA SER A 73 -2.84 7.93 10.50
C SER A 73 -3.21 8.22 11.95
N GLN A 74 -3.81 9.38 12.26
CA GLN A 74 -4.31 9.67 13.61
C GLN A 74 -5.70 9.10 13.87
N GLU A 75 -6.43 8.72 12.81
CA GLU A 75 -7.75 8.11 12.93
C GLU A 75 -7.66 6.59 13.08
N LYS A 76 -8.79 5.96 13.44
CA LYS A 76 -8.88 4.51 13.58
C LYS A 76 -9.63 3.93 12.39
N TRP A 77 -9.09 2.85 11.82
CA TRP A 77 -9.62 2.23 10.63
C TRP A 77 -9.76 0.73 10.85
N ASP A 78 -10.79 0.11 10.28
CA ASP A 78 -10.97 -1.35 10.28
C ASP A 78 -10.68 -1.95 8.87
N ARG A 79 -10.51 -1.11 7.85
CA ARG A 79 -10.30 -1.51 6.47
C ARG A 79 -9.10 -0.80 5.85
N VAL A 80 -8.32 -1.58 5.11
CA VAL A 80 -7.17 -1.10 4.34
C VAL A 80 -7.32 -1.60 2.92
N LYS A 81 -7.09 -0.69 1.96
CA LYS A 81 -7.07 -0.97 0.53
C LYS A 81 -5.66 -0.71 0.01
N ILE A 82 -5.11 -1.68 -0.69
CA ILE A 82 -3.77 -1.60 -1.28
C ILE A 82 -3.94 -1.50 -2.78
N ILE A 83 -3.41 -0.44 -3.38
CA ILE A 83 -3.42 -0.25 -4.83
C ILE A 83 -2.03 -0.54 -5.36
N CYS A 84 -1.93 -1.59 -6.17
CA CYS A 84 -0.71 -2.00 -6.84
C CYS A 84 -0.75 -1.53 -8.30
N THR A 85 0.27 -0.83 -8.76
CA THR A 85 0.35 -0.33 -10.15
C THR A 85 1.68 -0.71 -10.79
N GLN A 86 1.61 -1.29 -11.99
CA GLN A 86 2.77 -1.67 -12.80
C GLN A 86 2.61 -1.18 -14.24
N PRO A 87 2.95 0.09 -14.53
CA PRO A 87 2.75 0.67 -15.86
C PRO A 87 3.87 0.27 -16.84
N TYR A 88 5.02 -0.19 -16.34
CA TYR A 88 6.23 -0.40 -17.15
C TYR A 88 6.37 -1.82 -17.67
N ASN A 89 5.58 -2.76 -17.16
CA ASN A 89 5.61 -4.15 -17.56
C ASN A 89 4.19 -4.69 -17.73
N LYS A 90 3.75 -4.81 -18.99
CA LYS A 90 2.43 -5.37 -19.36
C LYS A 90 2.43 -6.90 -19.44
N VAL A 91 3.58 -7.55 -19.25
CA VAL A 91 3.77 -9.00 -19.40
C VAL A 91 3.42 -9.74 -18.11
N LEU A 92 3.55 -9.09 -16.95
CA LEU A 92 3.09 -9.62 -15.66
C LEU A 92 1.59 -9.31 -15.52
N PRO A 93 0.67 -10.30 -15.64
CA PRO A 93 -0.77 -10.03 -15.61
C PRO A 93 -1.26 -9.69 -14.20
N HIS A 94 -0.53 -10.14 -13.17
CA HIS A 94 -0.91 -10.02 -11.78
C HIS A 94 0.31 -9.61 -10.96
N THR A 95 0.33 -8.34 -10.56
CA THR A 95 1.27 -7.84 -9.55
C THR A 95 0.57 -7.86 -8.21
N HIS A 96 1.25 -8.40 -7.20
CA HIS A 96 0.72 -8.48 -5.84
C HIS A 96 1.56 -7.60 -4.90
N ALA A 97 0.97 -7.27 -3.76
CA ALA A 97 1.70 -6.71 -2.64
C ALA A 97 1.08 -7.22 -1.34
N HIS A 98 1.94 -7.53 -0.38
CA HIS A 98 1.54 -7.91 0.96
C HIS A 98 1.86 -6.74 1.89
N THR A 99 0.88 -6.26 2.64
CA THR A 99 1.11 -5.22 3.64
C THR A 99 0.90 -5.79 5.04
N HIS A 100 1.83 -5.51 5.93
CA HIS A 100 1.70 -5.76 7.34
C HIS A 100 1.68 -4.41 8.07
N THR A 101 0.53 -4.09 8.64
CA THR A 101 0.34 -2.85 9.41
C THR A 101 0.61 -3.12 10.87
N HIS A 102 1.39 -2.26 11.50
CA HIS A 102 1.61 -2.24 12.95
C HIS A 102 0.73 -1.16 13.56
N THR A 103 -0.08 -1.56 14.52
CA THR A 103 -1.08 -0.74 15.20
C THR A 103 -0.73 -0.48 16.65
#